data_AF-A0A7J7NGH2-F1
#
_entry.id   AF-A0A7J7NGH2-F1
#
_cell.length_a   1.000
_cell.length_b   1.000
_cell.length_c   1.000
_cell.angle_alpha   90.00
_cell.angle_beta   90.00
_cell.angle_gamma   90.00
#
_symmetry.space_group_name_H-M   'P 1'
#
loop_
_entity.id
_entity.type
_entity.pdbx_description
1 polymer ?
#
loop_
_entity_poly.entity_id
_entity_poly.type
_entity_poly.pdbx_seq_one_letter_code
_entity_poly.pdbx_strand_id
1 'polypeptide(L)'
;MANNLRRSESLPLNEEIIIRCLETSSPNYVYRDYKHRLAYFLIDDHVGVPRLPLKCSQTSYHDFVVSSNGLLCYVGYVSPTKVFYVFNPVTTSCHEVLNPKKRYHVGFAFDPLVCTLHYELVHSYAIKEFRKYRFEVYSSKTKSWSVSKAKVKIIDHGIDIVSEISVFVNGKLYWRLPIDIMWYDLEKHTAGFIRGPVHDAREHSNVEIGKCGGSLVIQGSHDLRSKYGY
;
A
#
# COMPACT_ATOMS: atom_id res chain seq x y z
N MET A 1 29.46 -15.13 -56.96
CA MET A 1 29.70 -13.83 -56.28
C MET A 1 29.08 -13.91 -54.90
N ALA A 2 29.87 -13.62 -53.87
CA ALA A 2 29.69 -14.09 -52.51
C ALA A 2 28.79 -13.19 -51.65
N ASN A 3 28.08 -13.85 -50.72
CA ASN A 3 27.45 -13.28 -49.54
C ASN A 3 28.47 -12.47 -48.72
N ASN A 4 28.07 -11.29 -48.24
CA ASN A 4 28.74 -10.64 -47.12
C ASN A 4 27.71 -10.25 -46.06
N LEU A 5 27.77 -10.99 -44.95
CA LEU A 5 27.21 -10.62 -43.65
C LEU A 5 27.77 -9.26 -43.22
N ARG A 6 26.90 -8.37 -42.72
CA ARG A 6 27.27 -7.44 -41.65
C ARG A 6 26.40 -7.72 -40.45
N ARG A 7 27.01 -8.34 -39.44
CA ARG A 7 26.61 -8.24 -38.03
C ARG A 7 26.60 -6.75 -37.65
N SER A 8 25.51 -6.28 -37.07
CA SER A 8 25.58 -5.20 -36.07
C SER A 8 25.08 -5.78 -34.75
N GLU A 9 25.98 -5.76 -33.78
CA GLU A 9 25.87 -6.34 -32.46
C GLU A 9 24.76 -5.67 -31.64
N SER A 10 23.92 -6.48 -31.01
CA SER A 10 23.02 -6.05 -29.94
C SER A 10 23.83 -5.70 -28.69
N LEU A 11 23.84 -4.43 -28.30
CA LEU A 11 24.29 -3.98 -26.98
C LEU A 11 23.26 -4.40 -25.91
N PRO A 12 23.68 -4.83 -24.71
CA PRO A 12 22.76 -5.20 -23.65
C PRO A 12 22.07 -3.97 -23.07
N LEU A 13 20.74 -4.09 -22.89
CA LEU A 13 19.88 -3.20 -22.13
C LEU A 13 20.28 -3.26 -20.64
N ASN A 14 21.30 -2.49 -20.25
CA ASN A 14 21.52 -2.14 -18.85
C ASN A 14 20.83 -0.80 -18.61
N GLU A 15 19.51 -0.84 -18.40
CA GLU A 15 18.80 0.29 -17.80
C GLU A 15 19.17 0.33 -16.30
N GLU A 16 20.16 1.15 -15.99
CA GLU A 16 20.52 1.50 -14.63
C GLU A 16 19.44 2.44 -14.08
N ILE A 17 18.60 1.92 -13.18
CA ILE A 17 17.56 2.72 -12.52
C ILE A 17 18.25 3.62 -11.48
N ILE A 18 18.46 4.89 -11.84
CA ILE A 18 18.95 5.92 -10.93
C ILE A 18 17.83 6.30 -9.97
N ILE A 19 17.85 5.73 -8.76
CA ILE A 19 16.98 6.16 -7.66
C ILE A 19 17.61 7.40 -7.02
N ARG A 20 17.03 8.59 -7.25
CA ARG A 20 17.38 9.78 -6.47
C ARG A 20 16.79 9.66 -5.07
N CYS A 21 17.59 9.16 -4.14
CA CYS A 21 17.30 9.27 -2.71
C CYS A 21 17.30 10.75 -2.34
N LEU A 22 16.15 11.30 -1.95
CA LEU A 22 16.13 12.60 -1.27
C LEU A 22 16.66 12.36 0.14
N GLU A 23 17.90 12.79 0.40
CA GLU A 23 18.53 12.78 1.70
C GLU A 23 17.64 13.47 2.73
N THR A 24 16.89 12.67 3.48
CA THR A 24 16.25 13.10 4.72
C THR A 24 16.39 11.96 5.73
N SER A 25 16.67 12.31 6.97
CA SER A 25 17.01 11.43 8.08
C SER A 25 15.81 10.56 8.50
N SER A 26 15.61 9.48 7.75
CA SER A 26 14.60 8.41 7.87
C SER A 26 13.28 8.63 7.12
N PRO A 27 13.13 7.90 6.01
CA PRO A 27 11.85 7.31 5.66
C PRO A 27 11.96 5.82 5.27
N ASN A 28 11.16 4.99 5.95
CA ASN A 28 10.89 3.62 5.54
C ASN A 28 9.95 3.63 4.32
N TYR A 29 10.49 3.71 3.11
CA TYR A 29 9.68 3.53 1.89
C TYR A 29 9.72 2.07 1.43
N VAL A 30 8.56 1.58 0.98
CA VAL A 30 8.45 0.34 0.20
C VAL A 30 8.06 0.75 -1.22
N TYR A 31 8.90 0.42 -2.20
CA TYR A 31 8.63 0.70 -3.61
C TYR A 31 8.05 -0.56 -4.29
N ARG A 32 7.08 -0.35 -5.19
CA ARG A 32 6.66 -1.36 -6.17
C ARG A 32 7.30 -0.98 -7.51
N ASP A 33 8.13 -1.88 -8.05
CA ASP A 33 8.53 -1.79 -9.47
C ASP A 33 7.31 -2.05 -10.38
N TYR A 34 7.37 -1.54 -11.61
CA TYR A 34 6.42 -1.73 -12.72
C TYR A 34 6.11 -3.20 -13.04
N LYS A 35 6.90 -4.15 -12.52
CA LYS A 35 6.68 -5.60 -12.64
C LYS A 35 6.08 -6.27 -11.39
N HIS A 36 5.52 -5.50 -10.45
CA HIS A 36 4.94 -6.01 -9.19
C HIS A 36 5.94 -6.75 -8.29
N ARG A 37 7.24 -6.52 -8.45
CA ARG A 37 8.27 -7.09 -7.57
C ARG A 37 8.49 -6.19 -6.36
N LEU A 38 8.54 -6.79 -5.17
CA LEU A 38 8.92 -6.14 -3.91
C LEU A 38 10.31 -5.50 -4.08
N ALA A 39 10.40 -4.18 -3.99
CA ALA A 39 11.66 -3.47 -4.06
C ALA A 39 11.92 -2.76 -2.72
N TYR A 40 12.87 -3.35 -1.99
CA TYR A 40 13.68 -2.86 -0.87
C TYR A 40 12.98 -2.35 0.39
N PHE A 41 13.60 -2.70 1.52
CA PHE A 41 13.34 -2.09 2.82
C PHE A 41 14.62 -1.38 3.24
N LEU A 42 14.50 -0.14 3.67
CA LEU A 42 15.55 0.50 4.45
C LEU A 42 15.42 -0.03 5.87
N ILE A 43 16.30 -0.95 6.25
CA ILE A 43 16.52 -1.31 7.65
C ILE A 43 17.96 -0.91 7.90
N ASP A 44 18.18 0.22 8.60
CA ASP A 44 19.49 0.75 9.03
C ASP A 44 20.62 0.66 7.99
N ASP A 45 20.82 1.72 7.19
CA ASP A 45 21.96 1.95 6.28
C ASP A 45 22.36 0.79 5.32
N HIS A 46 21.57 -0.28 5.27
CA HIS A 46 21.81 -1.46 4.46
C HIS A 46 20.57 -1.72 3.60
N VAL A 47 20.71 -1.44 2.30
CA VAL A 47 19.69 -1.75 1.30
C VAL A 47 19.64 -3.27 1.12
N GLY A 48 18.59 -3.91 1.65
CA GLY A 48 18.37 -5.35 1.54
C GLY A 48 16.96 -5.67 1.04
N VAL A 49 16.84 -6.70 0.20
CA VAL A 49 15.55 -7.36 -0.01
C VAL A 49 15.38 -8.35 1.15
N PRO A 50 14.43 -8.16 2.08
CA PRO A 50 14.19 -9.14 3.12
C PRO A 50 13.85 -10.45 2.42
N ARG A 51 14.63 -11.48 2.72
CA ARG A 51 14.28 -12.84 2.35
C ARG A 51 13.06 -13.19 3.18
N LEU A 52 11.87 -13.09 2.58
CA LEU A 52 10.64 -13.59 3.15
C LEU A 52 10.91 -15.02 3.61
N PRO A 53 10.70 -15.37 4.89
CA PRO A 53 10.89 -16.74 5.29
C PRO A 53 9.87 -17.58 4.52
N LEU A 54 10.38 -18.46 3.67
CA LEU A 54 9.61 -19.43 2.89
C LEU A 54 8.66 -20.27 3.77
N LYS A 55 8.88 -20.31 5.09
CA LYS A 55 8.04 -21.00 6.08
C LYS A 55 6.69 -20.33 6.34
N CYS A 56 6.52 -19.06 5.96
CA CYS A 56 5.31 -18.31 6.26
C CYS A 56 4.07 -18.82 5.50
N SER A 57 4.25 -19.53 4.38
CA SER A 57 3.12 -20.15 3.71
C SER A 57 3.52 -21.39 2.92
N GLN A 58 2.58 -22.31 2.76
CA GLN A 58 2.66 -23.40 1.78
C GLN A 58 2.20 -22.96 0.38
N THR A 59 2.03 -21.66 0.14
CA THR A 59 1.50 -21.12 -1.11
C THR A 59 2.62 -20.78 -2.09
N SER A 60 2.38 -21.01 -3.37
CA SER A 60 3.32 -20.73 -4.45
C SER A 60 3.36 -19.26 -4.86
N TYR A 61 2.45 -18.41 -4.35
CA TYR A 61 2.28 -17.05 -4.82
C TYR A 61 1.91 -16.08 -3.69
N HIS A 62 2.66 -14.99 -3.61
CA HIS A 62 2.51 -13.93 -2.62
C HIS A 62 2.53 -12.54 -3.27
N ASP A 63 1.50 -11.74 -2.98
CA ASP A 63 1.52 -10.31 -3.29
C ASP A 63 1.77 -9.51 -2.01
N PHE A 64 2.68 -8.54 -2.08
CA PHE A 64 2.80 -7.53 -1.03
C PHE A 64 1.58 -6.62 -1.01
N VAL A 65 0.98 -6.45 0.16
CA VAL A 65 -0.22 -5.63 0.33
C VAL A 65 0.16 -4.26 0.90
N VAL A 66 0.77 -4.24 2.09
CA VAL A 66 1.07 -3.02 2.84
C VAL A 66 2.06 -3.32 3.97
N SER A 67 2.73 -2.30 4.50
CA SER A 67 3.61 -2.39 5.68
C SER A 67 3.26 -1.30 6.68
N SER A 68 3.52 -1.54 7.97
CA SER A 68 3.28 -0.57 9.03
C SER A 68 4.29 -0.76 10.16
N ASN A 69 5.09 0.27 10.43
CA ASN A 69 6.10 0.33 11.51
C ASN A 69 6.90 -0.99 11.69
N GLY A 70 7.44 -1.52 10.59
CA GLY A 70 8.30 -2.72 10.59
C GLY A 70 7.56 -4.06 10.40
N LEU A 71 6.23 -4.11 10.53
CA LEU A 71 5.46 -5.30 10.14
C LEU A 71 5.09 -5.27 8.66
N LEU A 72 5.05 -6.45 8.06
CA LEU A 72 4.69 -6.66 6.65
C LEU A 72 3.37 -7.40 6.53
N CYS A 73 2.49 -6.93 5.67
CA CYS A 73 1.28 -7.62 5.26
C CYS A 73 1.38 -8.07 3.80
N TYR A 74 1.17 -9.35 3.55
CA TYR A 74 1.10 -9.95 2.23
C TYR A 74 -0.17 -10.75 2.08
N VAL A 75 -0.51 -11.11 0.85
CA VAL A 75 -1.62 -12.02 0.57
C VAL A 75 -1.10 -13.22 -0.18
N GLY A 76 -1.37 -14.41 0.34
CA GLY A 76 -1.13 -15.67 -0.34
C GLY A 76 -2.42 -16.25 -0.91
N TYR A 77 -2.28 -17.12 -1.91
CA TYR A 77 -3.40 -17.85 -2.49
C TYR A 77 -3.37 -19.31 -2.01
N VAL A 78 -4.30 -19.65 -1.12
CA VAL A 78 -4.60 -21.03 -0.72
C VAL A 78 -5.93 -21.37 -1.39
N SER A 79 -5.88 -21.85 -2.65
CA SER A 79 -7.06 -22.08 -3.50
C SER A 79 -8.22 -22.73 -2.73
N PRO A 80 -9.45 -22.17 -2.74
CA PRO A 80 -9.92 -21.01 -3.50
C PRO A 80 -9.81 -19.66 -2.76
N THR A 81 -9.17 -19.63 -1.60
CA THR A 81 -9.17 -18.50 -0.67
C THR A 81 -7.89 -17.68 -0.72
N LYS A 82 -8.04 -16.36 -0.62
CA LYS A 82 -6.93 -15.48 -0.26
C LYS A 82 -6.73 -15.54 1.24
N VAL A 83 -5.48 -15.49 1.68
CA VAL A 83 -5.14 -15.48 3.10
C VAL A 83 -4.15 -14.35 3.35
N PHE A 84 -4.41 -13.53 4.37
CA PHE A 84 -3.48 -12.45 4.73
C PHE A 84 -2.40 -12.97 5.66
N TYR A 85 -1.19 -12.67 5.25
CA TYR A 85 0.09 -12.89 5.89
C TYR A 85 0.54 -11.71 6.72
N VAL A 86 0.64 -11.77 8.06
CA VAL A 86 1.37 -10.74 8.81
C VAL A 86 2.71 -11.28 9.27
N PHE A 87 3.79 -10.69 8.78
CA PHE A 87 5.16 -11.09 9.06
C PHE A 87 5.91 -10.01 9.82
N ASN A 88 6.62 -10.43 10.87
CA ASN A 88 7.57 -9.63 11.60
C ASN A 88 8.99 -10.03 11.21
N PRO A 89 9.72 -9.21 10.43
CA PRO A 89 11.09 -9.49 10.02
C PRO A 89 12.07 -9.65 11.19
N VAL A 90 11.85 -8.94 12.29
CA VAL A 90 12.75 -8.93 13.46
C VAL A 90 12.66 -10.25 14.22
N THR A 91 11.44 -10.72 14.50
CA THR A 91 11.23 -11.97 15.25
C THR A 91 11.16 -13.19 14.34
N THR A 92 11.12 -12.98 13.03
CA THR A 92 10.79 -13.99 12.00
C THR A 92 9.42 -14.64 12.20
N SER A 93 8.55 -14.06 13.03
CA SER A 93 7.24 -14.62 13.34
C SER A 93 6.23 -14.29 12.26
N CYS A 94 5.28 -15.21 12.10
CA CYS A 94 4.34 -15.20 11.00
C CYS A 94 2.93 -15.53 11.51
N HIS A 95 1.96 -14.71 11.14
CA HIS A 95 0.58 -14.86 11.59
C HIS A 95 -0.36 -14.91 10.41
N GLU A 96 -1.08 -16.02 10.30
CA GLU A 96 -2.15 -16.18 9.33
C GLU A 96 -3.39 -15.42 9.80
N VAL A 97 -3.92 -14.60 8.91
CA VAL A 97 -5.17 -13.88 9.09
C VAL A 97 -6.13 -14.34 7.99
N LEU A 98 -7.10 -15.16 8.39
CA LEU A 98 -8.13 -15.65 7.49
C LEU A 98 -8.92 -14.46 6.91
N ASN A 99 -8.94 -14.38 5.59
CA ASN A 99 -9.45 -13.23 4.86
C ASN A 99 -10.99 -13.12 4.95
N PRO A 100 -11.55 -11.92 5.08
CA PRO A 100 -12.96 -11.70 4.86
C PRO A 100 -13.34 -12.01 3.41
N LYS A 101 -14.59 -12.46 3.22
CA LYS A 101 -15.09 -13.13 2.01
C LYS A 101 -15.04 -12.28 0.71
N LYS A 102 -14.62 -11.00 0.75
CA LYS A 102 -14.65 -10.08 -0.40
C LYS A 102 -13.42 -9.15 -0.40
N ARG A 103 -12.90 -8.85 -1.59
CA ARG A 103 -11.86 -7.81 -1.82
C ARG A 103 -12.50 -6.40 -1.70
N TYR A 104 -11.84 -5.25 -1.47
CA TYR A 104 -10.50 -4.75 -1.81
C TYR A 104 -10.01 -3.72 -0.74
N HIS A 105 -8.77 -3.24 -0.85
CA HIS A 105 -8.08 -2.20 -0.02
C HIS A 105 -7.93 -2.53 1.47
N VAL A 106 -6.69 -2.81 1.87
CA VAL A 106 -6.33 -3.16 3.25
C VAL A 106 -5.52 -2.02 3.86
N GLY A 107 -6.08 -1.51 4.95
CA GLY A 107 -5.44 -0.73 5.98
C GLY A 107 -4.57 -1.62 6.86
N PHE A 108 -3.34 -1.22 7.18
CA PHE A 108 -2.55 -1.92 8.20
C PHE A 108 -2.00 -0.97 9.25
N ALA A 109 -2.48 -1.15 10.47
CA ALA A 109 -2.12 -0.34 11.62
C ALA A 109 -1.32 -1.18 12.61
N PHE A 110 -0.10 -0.75 12.87
CA PHE A 110 0.72 -1.27 13.95
C PHE A 110 1.45 -0.08 14.57
N ASP A 111 1.26 0.15 15.86
CA ASP A 111 1.98 1.19 16.60
C ASP A 111 2.82 0.55 17.71
N PRO A 112 4.14 0.39 17.52
CA PRO A 112 4.99 -0.21 18.54
C PRO A 112 5.17 0.69 19.77
N LEU A 113 4.81 1.97 19.69
CA LEU A 113 4.91 2.91 20.82
C LEU A 113 3.73 2.75 21.79
N VAL A 114 2.63 2.16 21.33
CA VAL A 114 1.54 1.76 22.22
C VAL A 114 1.99 0.48 22.94
N CYS A 115 1.87 0.43 24.27
CA CYS A 115 2.35 -0.69 25.11
C CYS A 115 1.74 -2.07 24.79
N THR A 116 0.90 -2.17 23.75
CA THR A 116 0.32 -3.40 23.25
C THR A 116 0.93 -3.73 21.90
N LEU A 117 1.63 -4.87 21.78
CA LEU A 117 2.16 -5.41 20.52
C LEU A 117 1.05 -5.99 19.62
N HIS A 118 -0.06 -5.27 19.51
CA HIS A 118 -1.20 -5.64 18.70
C HIS A 118 -1.21 -4.79 17.43
N TYR A 119 -1.45 -5.45 16.31
CA TYR A 119 -1.78 -4.82 15.05
C TYR A 119 -3.26 -4.99 14.72
N GLU A 120 -3.74 -4.15 13.82
CA GLU A 120 -5.08 -4.23 13.25
C GLU A 120 -5.01 -4.14 11.72
N LEU A 121 -5.86 -4.91 11.05
CA LEU A 121 -6.09 -4.80 9.61
C LEU A 121 -7.48 -4.22 9.39
N VAL A 122 -7.59 -3.19 8.56
CA VAL A 122 -8.87 -2.57 8.24
C VAL A 122 -9.17 -2.79 6.77
N HIS A 123 -10.18 -3.60 6.49
CA HIS A 123 -10.67 -3.83 5.15
C HIS A 123 -11.71 -2.77 4.80
N SER A 124 -11.52 -2.00 3.74
CA SER A 124 -12.48 -0.98 3.29
C SER A 124 -13.13 -1.36 1.97
N TYR A 125 -14.44 -1.52 1.93
CA TYR A 125 -15.14 -1.95 0.71
C TYR A 125 -16.26 -1.01 0.31
N ALA A 126 -16.39 -0.81 -1.00
CA ALA A 126 -17.47 -0.04 -1.60
C ALA A 126 -18.78 -0.84 -1.61
N ILE A 127 -19.87 -0.16 -1.30
CA ILE A 127 -21.24 -0.65 -1.46
C ILE A 127 -21.80 0.01 -2.71
N LYS A 128 -21.96 -0.82 -3.75
CA LYS A 128 -22.33 -0.43 -5.12
C LYS A 128 -23.54 0.51 -5.17
N GLU A 129 -24.51 0.29 -4.30
CA GLU A 129 -25.79 1.00 -4.32
C GLU A 129 -25.71 2.47 -3.91
N PHE A 130 -24.64 2.94 -3.24
CA PHE A 130 -24.68 4.26 -2.59
C PHE A 130 -23.42 5.11 -2.62
N ARG A 131 -22.37 4.75 -3.38
CA ARG A 131 -21.05 5.39 -3.28
C ARG A 131 -20.57 5.47 -1.81
N LYS A 132 -20.87 4.42 -1.05
CA LYS A 132 -20.58 4.34 0.38
C LYS A 132 -19.51 3.31 0.64
N TYR A 133 -18.57 3.66 1.51
CA TYR A 133 -17.58 2.75 2.06
C TYR A 133 -18.02 2.22 3.41
N ARG A 134 -17.76 0.94 3.64
CA ARG A 134 -17.82 0.29 4.95
C ARG A 134 -16.47 -0.31 5.29
N PHE A 135 -16.31 -0.65 6.57
CA PHE A 135 -15.06 -1.14 7.12
C PHE A 135 -15.29 -2.41 7.94
N GLU A 136 -14.40 -3.37 7.77
CA GLU A 136 -14.23 -4.53 8.65
C GLU A 136 -12.85 -4.45 9.29
N VAL A 137 -12.77 -4.69 10.59
CA VAL A 137 -11.54 -4.56 11.37
C VAL A 137 -11.17 -5.91 11.95
N TYR A 138 -9.99 -6.40 11.59
CA TYR A 138 -9.34 -7.50 12.28
C TYR A 138 -8.47 -6.93 13.40
N SER A 139 -8.65 -7.47 14.61
CA SER A 139 -7.74 -7.18 15.72
C SER A 139 -6.91 -8.40 16.05
N SER A 140 -5.58 -8.26 16.05
CA SER A 140 -4.68 -9.33 16.49
C SER A 140 -4.85 -9.69 17.98
N LYS A 141 -5.40 -8.76 18.77
CA LYS A 141 -5.75 -8.98 20.18
C LYS A 141 -6.86 -10.01 20.34
N THR A 142 -7.95 -9.88 19.59
CA THR A 142 -9.11 -10.78 19.65
C THR A 142 -9.03 -11.91 18.63
N LYS A 143 -8.09 -11.83 17.68
CA LYS A 143 -7.91 -12.74 16.54
C LYS A 143 -9.18 -12.90 15.71
N SER A 144 -9.97 -11.84 15.58
CA SER A 144 -11.26 -11.89 14.91
C SER A 144 -11.53 -10.64 14.09
N TRP A 145 -12.35 -10.80 13.06
CA TRP A 145 -12.91 -9.70 12.29
C TRP A 145 -14.19 -9.19 12.96
N SER A 146 -14.39 -7.89 12.90
CA SER A 146 -15.61 -7.22 13.34
C SER A 146 -16.05 -6.18 12.30
N VAL A 147 -17.36 -6.04 12.13
CA VAL A 147 -17.91 -5.02 11.22
C VAL A 147 -17.96 -3.69 11.94
N SER A 148 -17.29 -2.68 11.39
CA SER A 148 -17.34 -1.31 11.90
C SER A 148 -18.69 -0.67 11.58
N LYS A 149 -19.19 0.15 12.51
CA LYS A 149 -20.38 0.99 12.28
C LYS A 149 -20.08 2.20 11.37
N ALA A 150 -18.81 2.56 11.22
CA ALA A 150 -18.38 3.69 10.39
C ALA A 150 -18.77 3.50 8.92
N LYS A 151 -19.18 4.61 8.30
CA LYS A 151 -19.52 4.67 6.87
C LYS A 151 -19.05 6.00 6.31
N VAL A 152 -18.50 5.98 5.10
CA VAL A 152 -18.16 7.21 4.36
C VAL A 152 -19.01 7.26 3.11
N LYS A 153 -19.64 8.40 2.82
CA LYS A 153 -20.36 8.64 1.55
C LYS A 153 -19.51 9.59 0.72
N ILE A 154 -19.12 9.17 -0.48
CA ILE A 154 -18.37 10.00 -1.43
C ILE A 154 -19.38 10.68 -2.35
N ILE A 155 -19.28 12.00 -2.46
CA ILE A 155 -20.24 12.85 -3.16
C ILE A 155 -19.89 12.93 -4.65
N ASP A 156 -18.61 13.07 -4.99
CA ASP A 156 -18.13 13.28 -6.35
C ASP A 156 -17.44 12.06 -7.00
N HIS A 157 -17.17 12.19 -8.30
CA HIS A 157 -16.87 11.13 -9.26
C HIS A 157 -15.79 10.12 -8.83
N GLY A 158 -16.08 8.83 -9.08
CA GLY A 158 -15.16 7.70 -8.88
C GLY A 158 -15.28 7.07 -7.50
N ILE A 159 -15.84 5.86 -7.44
CA ILE A 159 -15.99 5.11 -6.17
C ILE A 159 -14.79 4.21 -5.93
N ASP A 160 -13.74 4.24 -6.75
CA ASP A 160 -12.68 3.25 -6.66
C ASP A 160 -11.45 3.88 -6.00
N ILE A 161 -11.00 3.27 -4.91
CA ILE A 161 -9.70 3.59 -4.32
C ILE A 161 -8.62 3.31 -5.37
N VAL A 162 -7.83 4.33 -5.66
CA VAL A 162 -6.80 4.30 -6.72
C VAL A 162 -5.53 3.62 -6.21
N SER A 163 -5.24 3.76 -4.91
CA SER A 163 -4.09 3.11 -4.27
C SER A 163 -4.52 1.95 -3.40
N GLU A 164 -4.04 0.75 -3.70
CA GLU A 164 -4.18 -0.39 -2.78
C GLU A 164 -3.40 -0.20 -1.47
N ILE A 165 -2.43 0.71 -1.47
CA ILE A 165 -1.56 0.99 -0.32
C ILE A 165 -2.21 2.05 0.56
N SER A 166 -2.33 1.71 1.84
CA SER A 166 -2.77 2.60 2.91
C SER A 166 -1.58 3.12 3.73
N VAL A 167 -1.77 4.27 4.37
CA VAL A 167 -0.76 4.87 5.26
C VAL A 167 -1.32 4.97 6.67
N PHE A 168 -0.58 4.49 7.66
CA PHE A 168 -0.95 4.60 9.08
C PHE A 168 -0.21 5.76 9.76
N VAL A 169 -0.96 6.74 10.25
CA VAL A 169 -0.44 7.95 10.92
C VAL A 169 -1.34 8.31 12.10
N ASN A 170 -0.75 8.44 13.29
CA ASN A 170 -1.41 8.94 14.51
C ASN A 170 -2.80 8.33 14.77
N GLY A 171 -2.87 7.00 14.82
CA GLY A 171 -4.12 6.28 15.10
C GLY A 171 -5.12 6.24 13.94
N LYS A 172 -4.73 6.70 12.73
CA LYS A 172 -5.59 6.74 11.54
C LYS A 172 -4.95 6.05 10.35
N LEU A 173 -5.79 5.40 9.56
CA LEU A 173 -5.45 4.86 8.25
C LEU A 173 -5.98 5.79 7.16
N TYR A 174 -5.18 5.98 6.12
CA TYR A 174 -5.49 6.82 4.97
C TYR A 174 -5.40 6.02 3.68
N TRP A 175 -6.37 6.22 2.78
CA TRP A 175 -6.40 5.65 1.43
C TRP A 175 -6.61 6.76 0.41
N ARG A 176 -5.86 6.69 -0.69
CA ARG A 176 -6.01 7.61 -1.81
C ARG A 176 -7.23 7.24 -2.66
N LEU A 177 -8.16 8.18 -2.80
CA LEU A 177 -9.21 8.19 -3.82
C LEU A 177 -8.75 9.06 -5.02
N PRO A 178 -9.46 9.06 -6.16
CA PRO A 178 -9.04 9.83 -7.32
C PRO A 178 -8.85 11.32 -7.04
N ILE A 179 -9.73 11.90 -6.23
CA ILE A 179 -9.79 13.34 -5.91
C ILE A 179 -9.75 13.66 -4.41
N ASP A 180 -9.90 12.63 -3.57
CA ASP A 180 -10.04 12.75 -2.13
C ASP A 180 -9.06 11.79 -1.42
N ILE A 181 -8.91 11.94 -0.12
CA ILE A 181 -8.23 10.99 0.73
C ILE A 181 -9.23 10.50 1.76
N MET A 182 -9.57 9.21 1.71
CA MET A 182 -10.41 8.58 2.72
C MET A 182 -9.57 8.29 3.97
N TRP A 183 -10.15 8.45 5.15
CA TRP A 183 -9.50 8.08 6.40
C TRP A 183 -10.42 7.28 7.32
N TYR A 184 -9.81 6.46 8.17
CA TYR A 184 -10.45 5.68 9.23
C TYR A 184 -9.69 5.86 10.54
N ASP A 185 -10.38 6.25 11.60
CA ASP A 185 -9.85 6.41 12.96
C ASP A 185 -10.09 5.13 13.76
N LEU A 186 -9.00 4.47 14.16
CA LEU A 186 -9.04 3.14 14.79
C LEU A 186 -9.61 3.19 16.21
N GLU A 187 -9.30 4.26 16.96
CA GLU A 187 -9.77 4.41 18.35
C GLU A 187 -11.24 4.80 18.40
N LYS A 188 -11.63 5.77 17.58
CA LYS A 188 -13.00 6.30 17.58
C LYS A 188 -13.95 5.45 16.75
N HIS A 189 -13.43 4.53 15.95
CA HIS A 189 -14.19 3.79 14.93
C HIS A 189 -15.05 4.73 14.06
N THR A 190 -14.46 5.85 13.64
CA THR A 190 -15.08 6.84 12.75
C THR A 190 -14.31 6.93 11.45
N ALA A 191 -14.95 7.47 10.41
CA ALA A 191 -14.33 7.58 9.10
C ALA A 191 -14.81 8.84 8.39
N GLY A 192 -14.02 9.32 7.45
CA GLY A 192 -14.35 10.47 6.64
C GLY A 192 -13.44 10.57 5.42
N PHE A 193 -13.41 11.76 4.83
CA PHE A 193 -12.46 12.08 3.77
C PHE A 193 -11.93 13.50 3.94
N ILE A 194 -10.77 13.74 3.35
CA ILE A 194 -10.17 15.05 3.17
C ILE A 194 -10.24 15.33 1.68
N ARG A 195 -10.75 16.51 1.30
CA ARG A 195 -10.68 16.94 -0.09
C ARG A 195 -9.22 17.11 -0.49
N GLY A 196 -8.82 16.46 -1.58
CA GLY A 196 -7.51 16.67 -2.15
C GLY A 196 -7.33 18.12 -2.60
N PRO A 197 -6.08 18.58 -2.78
CA PRO A 197 -5.84 19.85 -3.45
C PRO A 197 -6.57 19.84 -4.79
N VAL A 198 -7.37 20.89 -5.04
CA VAL A 198 -8.23 20.99 -6.23
C VAL A 198 -7.34 21.00 -7.47
N HIS A 199 -7.25 19.85 -8.12
CA HIS A 199 -6.78 19.77 -9.48
C HIS A 199 -7.99 19.70 -10.38
N ASP A 200 -7.97 20.47 -11.46
CA ASP A 200 -9.02 20.48 -12.47
C ASP A 200 -9.33 19.03 -12.82
N ALA A 201 -10.60 18.61 -12.71
CA ALA A 201 -11.01 17.19 -12.73
C ALA A 201 -10.65 16.44 -14.05
N ARG A 202 -10.06 17.18 -15.00
CA ARG A 202 -9.55 16.74 -16.30
C ARG A 202 -8.09 16.33 -16.26
N GLU A 203 -7.33 16.70 -15.24
CA GLU A 203 -5.97 16.25 -15.02
C GLU A 203 -5.97 15.18 -13.92
N HIS A 204 -5.69 13.94 -14.30
CA HIS A 204 -5.38 12.86 -13.36
C HIS A 204 -4.06 13.19 -12.64
N SER A 205 -4.10 14.13 -11.70
CA SER A 205 -2.93 14.44 -10.87
C SER A 205 -2.54 13.18 -10.10
N ASN A 206 -1.28 12.77 -10.20
CA ASN A 206 -0.77 11.68 -9.37
C ASN A 206 -0.53 12.24 -7.97
N VAL A 207 -1.58 12.23 -7.15
CA VAL A 207 -1.48 12.55 -5.72
C VAL A 207 -0.98 11.31 -4.99
N GLU A 208 0.22 11.32 -4.48
CA GLU A 208 0.74 10.26 -3.62
C GLU A 208 0.53 10.61 -2.15
N ILE A 209 0.30 9.58 -1.33
CA ILE A 209 0.21 9.73 0.12
C ILE A 209 1.33 8.94 0.78
N GLY A 210 1.92 9.52 1.84
CA GLY A 210 3.02 8.91 2.58
C GLY A 210 3.04 9.38 4.04
N LYS A 211 4.04 8.92 4.78
CA LYS A 211 4.29 9.33 6.17
C LYS A 211 5.71 9.86 6.29
N CYS A 212 5.88 11.02 6.91
CA CYS A 212 7.19 11.57 7.26
C CYS A 212 7.09 12.24 8.64
N GLY A 213 8.03 11.92 9.55
CA GLY A 213 8.07 12.54 10.89
C GLY A 213 6.76 12.44 11.69
N GLY A 214 6.02 11.33 11.55
CA GLY A 214 4.72 11.17 12.22
C GLY A 214 3.58 12.00 11.61
N SER A 215 3.79 12.64 10.46
CA SER A 215 2.79 13.41 9.73
C SER A 215 2.41 12.73 8.42
N LEU A 216 1.16 12.89 8.01
CA LEU A 216 0.69 12.50 6.68
C LEU A 216 1.26 13.51 5.66
N VAL A 217 1.94 13.00 4.65
CA VAL A 217 2.44 13.79 3.52
C VAL A 217 1.57 13.48 2.31
N ILE A 218 1.17 14.53 1.60
CA ILE A 218 0.40 14.47 0.36
C ILE A 218 1.22 15.18 -0.70
N GLN A 219 1.63 14.48 -1.74
CA GLN A 219 2.44 15.02 -2.81
C GLN A 219 1.68 14.94 -4.12
N GLY A 220 1.35 16.09 -4.72
CA GLY A 220 0.85 16.12 -6.09
C GLY A 220 2.01 16.12 -7.08
N SER A 221 2.04 15.17 -8.02
CA SER A 221 2.86 15.31 -9.22
C SER A 221 2.06 16.07 -10.26
N HIS A 222 2.56 17.22 -10.72
CA HIS A 222 2.09 17.79 -11.97
C HIS A 222 2.71 16.99 -13.12
N ASP A 223 1.87 16.43 -14.00
CA ASP A 223 2.37 15.89 -15.25
C ASP A 223 2.88 17.06 -16.10
N LEU A 224 4.20 17.18 -16.22
CA LEU A 224 4.83 18.24 -17.01
C LEU A 224 4.43 18.17 -18.50
N ARG A 225 3.84 17.07 -18.97
CA ARG A 225 3.35 16.93 -20.35
C ARG A 225 2.22 17.91 -20.68
N SER A 226 1.35 18.26 -19.73
CA SER A 226 0.27 19.24 -20.02
C SER A 226 0.80 20.66 -20.25
N LYS A 227 2.01 20.97 -19.76
CA LYS A 227 2.65 22.28 -19.94
C LYS A 227 3.37 22.44 -21.28
N TYR A 228 3.72 21.34 -21.96
CA TYR A 228 4.54 21.37 -23.18
C TYR A 228 3.84 20.91 -24.46
N GLY A 229 2.56 20.54 -24.42
CA GLY A 229 1.73 20.35 -25.62
C GLY A 229 2.39 19.49 -26.70
N TYR A 230 2.62 18.21 -26.40
CA TYR A 230 3.00 17.21 -27.39
C TYR A 230 1.79 16.38 -27.82
#